data_AF-A0A7W5Y931-F1
#
_entry.id   AF-A0A7W5Y931-F1
#
_cell.length_a   1.000
_cell.length_b   1.000
_cell.length_c   1.000
_cell.angle_alpha   90.00
_cell.angle_beta   90.00
_cell.angle_gamma   90.00
#
_symmetry.space_group_name_H-M   'P 1'
#
loop_
_entity.id
_entity.type
_entity.pdbx_description
1 polymer ?
#
loop_
_entity_poly.entity_id
_entity_poly.type
_entity_poly.pdbx_seq_one_letter_code
_entity_poly.pdbx_strand_id
1 'polypeptide(L)'
;MNIEEADVGLAIRHAGDKIGYVHIGESHRGYLGTGNIDFAAIFDALVAIGWNDYVTFESFSTAIVDKDLSLKTAIWRNLWDDNVALARHARQFVELGLETASRKAELVKLAHLSG
;
A
#
# COMPACT_ATOMS: atom_id res chain seq x y z
N MET A 1 -6.41 4.43 3.47
CA MET A 1 -7.02 4.32 4.81
C MET A 1 -6.19 5.02 5.91
N ASN A 2 -5.37 6.04 5.59
CA ASN A 2 -4.45 6.64 6.57
C ASN A 2 -5.07 7.72 7.48
N ILE A 3 -6.27 8.23 7.16
CA ILE A 3 -6.87 9.38 7.85
C ILE A 3 -7.96 8.94 8.84
N GLU A 4 -8.90 8.12 8.38
CA GLU A 4 -10.13 7.80 9.12
C GLU A 4 -9.99 6.61 10.07
N GLU A 5 -9.17 5.62 9.72
CA GLU A 5 -9.06 4.38 10.49
C GLU A 5 -8.18 4.59 11.73
N ALA A 6 -8.61 4.03 12.86
CA ALA A 6 -7.81 4.04 14.09
C ALA A 6 -6.47 3.31 13.92
N ASP A 7 -6.49 2.22 13.15
CA ASP A 7 -5.31 1.45 12.75
C ASP A 7 -5.62 0.72 11.44
N VAL A 8 -4.77 0.93 10.43
CA VAL A 8 -5.01 0.39 9.08
C VAL A 8 -4.86 -1.13 9.03
N GLY A 9 -3.90 -1.69 9.78
CA GLY A 9 -3.67 -3.12 9.83
C GLY A 9 -4.84 -3.85 10.51
N LEU A 10 -5.39 -3.28 11.59
CA LEU A 10 -6.58 -3.80 12.25
C LEU A 10 -7.82 -3.68 11.38
N ALA A 11 -7.99 -2.58 10.64
CA ALA A 11 -9.10 -2.42 9.70
C ALA A 11 -9.08 -3.50 8.60
N ILE A 12 -7.89 -3.80 8.03
CA ILE A 12 -7.72 -4.89 7.05
C ILE A 12 -8.10 -6.24 7.66
N ARG A 13 -7.60 -6.54 8.87
CA ARG A 13 -7.92 -7.78 9.59
C ARG A 13 -9.41 -7.91 9.89
N HIS A 14 -10.06 -6.80 10.23
CA HIS A 14 -11.49 -6.77 10.52
C HIS A 14 -12.34 -7.03 9.27
N ALA A 15 -11.96 -6.45 8.13
CA ALA A 15 -12.65 -6.66 6.86
C ALA A 15 -12.42 -8.08 6.32
N GLY A 16 -11.21 -8.63 6.47
CA GLY A 16 -10.88 -10.02 6.16
C GLY A 16 -11.26 -10.41 4.72
N ASP A 17 -12.08 -11.44 4.59
CA ASP A 17 -12.54 -12.01 3.32
C ASP A 17 -13.52 -11.11 2.53
N LYS A 18 -13.95 -10.00 3.11
CA LYS A 18 -14.83 -9.02 2.45
C LYS A 18 -14.07 -8.01 1.58
N ILE A 19 -12.74 -7.96 1.69
CA ILE A 19 -11.93 -7.12 0.81
C ILE A 19 -11.96 -7.74 -0.59
N GLY A 20 -12.37 -6.96 -1.59
CA GLY A 20 -12.39 -7.40 -2.99
C GLY A 20 -11.35 -6.70 -3.88
N TYR A 21 -10.75 -5.60 -3.41
CA TYR A 21 -9.75 -4.84 -4.16
C TYR A 21 -8.95 -3.91 -3.24
N VAL A 22 -7.68 -3.65 -3.59
CA VAL A 22 -6.76 -2.83 -2.77
C VAL A 22 -6.03 -1.80 -3.64
N HIS A 23 -6.13 -0.53 -3.22
CA HIS A 23 -5.25 0.55 -3.66
C HIS A 23 -4.13 0.78 -2.64
N ILE A 24 -2.92 0.95 -3.13
CA ILE A 24 -1.77 1.42 -2.37
C ILE A 24 -1.36 2.80 -2.87
N GLY A 25 -1.33 3.78 -1.96
CA GLY A 25 -0.95 5.15 -2.24
C GLY A 25 -0.41 5.77 -0.98
N GLU A 26 0.67 6.54 -1.09
CA GLU A 26 1.29 7.21 0.04
C GLU A 26 0.37 8.28 0.66
N SER A 27 0.60 8.62 1.92
CA SER A 27 -0.10 9.67 2.68
C SER A 27 -0.22 11.00 1.94
N HIS A 28 0.80 11.39 1.18
CA HIS A 28 0.79 12.59 0.31
C HIS A 28 0.57 12.26 -1.18
N ARG A 29 0.26 11.00 -1.53
CA ARG A 29 0.00 10.47 -2.88
C ARG A 29 1.16 10.57 -3.88
N GLY A 30 2.40 10.58 -3.39
CA GLY A 30 3.64 10.61 -4.18
C GLY A 30 4.32 9.25 -4.25
N TYR A 31 5.65 9.22 -4.20
CA TYR A 31 6.42 7.99 -4.08
C TYR A 31 6.03 7.20 -2.81
N LEU A 32 6.00 5.87 -2.92
CA LEU A 32 5.77 4.99 -1.77
C LEU A 32 7.00 5.00 -0.84
N GLY A 33 6.78 5.19 0.47
CA GLY A 33 7.82 5.20 1.48
C GLY A 33 8.45 6.58 1.73
N THR A 34 7.90 7.64 1.13
CA THR A 34 8.38 9.02 1.34
C THR A 34 7.43 9.84 2.22
N GLY A 35 6.35 9.23 2.70
CA GLY A 35 5.41 9.85 3.63
C GLY A 35 5.35 9.10 4.96
N ASN A 36 4.14 9.02 5.54
CA ASN A 36 3.94 8.58 6.92
C ASN A 36 3.12 7.28 7.05
N ILE A 37 2.79 6.59 5.95
CA ILE A 37 2.04 5.33 6.04
C ILE A 37 2.96 4.20 6.51
N ASP A 38 2.52 3.44 7.51
CA ASP A 38 3.15 2.17 7.89
C ASP A 38 2.76 1.05 6.92
N PHE A 39 3.48 0.98 5.80
CA PHE A 39 3.25 -0.06 4.80
C PHE A 39 3.62 -1.46 5.27
N ALA A 40 4.59 -1.60 6.20
CA ALA A 40 4.96 -2.91 6.71
C ALA A 40 3.79 -3.55 7.46
N ALA A 41 3.11 -2.79 8.33
CA ALA A 41 1.92 -3.24 9.03
C ALA A 41 0.76 -3.59 8.07
N ILE A 42 0.60 -2.82 6.99
CA ILE A 42 -0.40 -3.10 5.93
C ILE A 42 -0.10 -4.43 5.24
N PHE A 43 1.14 -4.65 4.78
CA PHE A 43 1.51 -5.89 4.12
C PHE A 43 1.39 -7.10 5.06
N ASP A 44 1.76 -6.95 6.33
CA ASP A 44 1.54 -8.00 7.34
C ASP A 44 0.06 -8.34 7.52
N ALA A 45 -0.82 -7.34 7.50
CA ALA A 45 -2.25 -7.54 7.63
C ALA A 45 -2.82 -8.27 6.40
N LEU A 46 -2.41 -7.86 5.18
CA LEU A 46 -2.80 -8.52 3.94
C LEU A 46 -2.37 -10.01 3.93
N VAL A 47 -1.11 -10.30 4.27
CA VAL A 47 -0.61 -11.68 4.39
C VAL A 47 -1.40 -12.45 5.44
N ALA A 48 -1.70 -11.84 6.58
CA ALA A 48 -2.41 -12.53 7.66
C ALA A 48 -3.87 -12.86 7.35
N ILE A 49 -4.55 -12.07 6.52
CA ILE A 49 -5.89 -12.40 6.02
C ILE A 49 -5.86 -13.34 4.79
N GLY A 50 -4.67 -13.72 4.32
CA GLY A 50 -4.51 -14.60 3.16
C GLY A 50 -4.80 -13.92 1.82
N TRP A 51 -4.61 -12.59 1.73
CA TRP A 51 -4.76 -11.87 0.48
C TRP A 51 -3.84 -12.43 -0.61
N ASN A 52 -4.41 -12.85 -1.75
CA ASN A 52 -3.68 -13.48 -2.85
C ASN A 52 -4.00 -12.87 -4.23
N ASP A 53 -4.54 -11.65 -4.24
CA ASP A 53 -4.95 -10.94 -5.45
C ASP A 53 -4.14 -9.64 -5.64
N TYR A 54 -4.43 -8.88 -6.69
CA TYR A 54 -3.69 -7.69 -7.09
C TYR A 54 -3.71 -6.58 -6.04
N VAL A 55 -2.55 -5.93 -5.87
CA VAL A 55 -2.42 -4.64 -5.18
C VAL A 55 -2.14 -3.58 -6.24
N THR A 56 -3.02 -2.58 -6.35
CA THR A 56 -2.92 -1.54 -7.38
C THR A 56 -2.30 -0.28 -6.82
N PHE A 57 -1.27 0.25 -7.48
CA PHE A 57 -0.64 1.51 -7.11
C PHE A 57 -1.39 2.72 -7.68
N GLU A 58 -1.70 3.70 -6.84
CA GLU A 58 -2.25 5.00 -7.23
C GLU A 58 -1.35 6.16 -6.79
N SER A 59 -1.10 7.09 -7.72
CA SER A 59 -0.40 8.34 -7.47
C SER A 59 -0.80 9.37 -8.52
N PHE A 60 -0.82 10.66 -8.14
CA PHE A 60 -1.40 11.72 -8.97
C PHE A 60 -0.42 12.87 -9.21
N SER A 61 -0.52 13.45 -10.40
CA SER A 61 0.16 14.69 -10.82
C SER A 61 -0.77 15.45 -11.76
N THR A 62 -0.85 16.77 -11.61
CA THR A 62 -1.67 17.62 -12.49
C THR A 62 -1.15 17.67 -13.91
N ALA A 63 0.08 17.20 -14.17
CA ALA A 63 0.65 17.12 -15.51
C ALA A 63 0.02 16.00 -16.36
N ILE A 64 -0.61 15.00 -15.72
CA ILE A 64 -1.11 13.78 -16.38
C ILE A 64 -2.60 13.56 -16.14
N VAL A 65 -3.07 13.84 -14.92
CA VAL A 65 -4.43 13.51 -14.48
C VAL A 65 -5.44 14.48 -15.10
N ASP A 66 -6.62 13.97 -15.45
CA ASP A 66 -7.75 14.80 -15.91
C ASP A 66 -8.06 15.92 -14.91
N LYS A 67 -8.40 17.10 -15.45
CA LYS A 67 -8.62 18.31 -14.66
C LYS A 67 -9.69 18.13 -13.59
N ASP A 68 -10.82 17.48 -13.91
CA ASP A 68 -11.90 17.30 -12.96
C ASP A 68 -11.48 16.37 -11.83
N LEU A 69 -10.73 15.32 -12.14
CA LEU A 69 -10.20 14.41 -11.13
C LEU A 69 -9.15 15.10 -10.24
N SER A 70 -8.23 15.89 -10.83
CA SER A 70 -7.24 16.67 -10.06
C SER A 70 -7.91 17.65 -9.10
N LEU A 71 -8.97 18.34 -9.53
CA LEU A 71 -9.72 19.26 -8.67
C LEU A 71 -10.48 18.52 -7.56
N LYS A 72 -11.17 17.43 -7.88
CA LYS A 72 -11.90 16.62 -6.89
C LYS A 72 -11.00 15.99 -5.83
N THR A 73 -9.77 15.66 -6.20
CA THR A 73 -8.77 15.06 -5.30
C THR A 73 -7.76 16.06 -4.75
N ALA A 74 -7.96 17.36 -5.02
CA ALA A 74 -7.14 18.46 -4.51
C ALA A 74 -5.62 18.29 -4.78
N ILE A 75 -5.27 17.87 -6.01
CA ILE A 75 -3.86 17.72 -6.42
C ILE A 75 -3.32 19.11 -6.79
N TRP A 76 -2.65 19.76 -5.84
CA TRP A 76 -2.05 21.09 -6.03
C TRP A 76 -0.53 21.07 -6.23
N ARG A 77 0.10 19.93 -5.98
CA ARG A 77 1.55 19.74 -6.06
C ARG A 77 1.84 18.53 -6.94
N ASN A 78 2.86 18.65 -7.80
CA ASN A 78 3.44 17.52 -8.51
C ASN A 78 4.62 17.02 -7.70
N LEU A 79 4.51 15.80 -7.16
CA LEU A 79 5.51 15.20 -6.26
C LEU A 79 6.53 14.33 -7.01
N TRP A 80 6.41 14.29 -8.33
CA TRP A 80 7.24 13.53 -9.26
C TRP A 80 7.04 14.11 -10.67
N ASP A 81 8.08 13.98 -11.49
CA ASP A 81 8.07 14.40 -12.90
C ASP A 81 8.26 13.22 -13.87
N ASP A 82 8.80 12.09 -13.39
CA ASP A 82 9.01 10.86 -14.17
C ASP A 82 8.08 9.74 -13.65
N ASN A 83 7.00 9.50 -14.39
CA ASN A 83 6.01 8.48 -14.05
C ASN A 83 6.51 7.04 -14.25
N VAL A 84 7.51 6.81 -15.12
CA VAL A 84 8.08 5.47 -15.35
C VAL A 84 8.99 5.11 -14.18
N ALA A 85 9.83 6.04 -13.73
CA ALA A 85 10.65 5.85 -12.54
C ALA A 85 9.76 5.61 -11.30
N LEU A 86 8.69 6.40 -11.13
CA LEU A 86 7.70 6.22 -10.09
C LEU A 86 7.06 4.82 -10.12
N ALA A 87 6.58 4.37 -11.29
CA ALA A 87 5.93 3.08 -11.43
C ALA A 87 6.88 1.90 -11.17
N ARG A 88 8.13 1.97 -11.63
CA ARG A 88 9.16 0.96 -11.34
C ARG A 88 9.45 0.87 -9.85
N HIS A 89 9.61 2.01 -9.19
CA HIS A 89 9.80 2.09 -7.74
C HIS A 89 8.60 1.47 -7.00
N ALA A 90 7.38 1.88 -7.34
CA ALA A 90 6.18 1.40 -6.67
C ALA A 90 6.00 -0.11 -6.82
N ARG A 91 6.24 -0.66 -8.02
CA ARG A 91 6.21 -2.12 -8.24
C ARG A 91 7.20 -2.85 -7.33
N GLN A 92 8.45 -2.41 -7.32
CA GLN A 92 9.50 -3.03 -6.50
C GLN A 92 9.17 -2.93 -5.00
N PHE A 93 8.66 -1.77 -4.56
CA PHE A 93 8.27 -1.52 -3.18
C PHE A 93 7.17 -2.49 -2.72
N VAL A 94 6.16 -2.72 -3.55
CA VAL A 94 5.05 -3.63 -3.25
C VAL A 94 5.51 -5.09 -3.27
N GLU A 95 6.23 -5.52 -4.31
CA GLU A 95 6.73 -6.90 -4.44
C GLU A 95 7.62 -7.27 -3.24
N LEU A 96 8.59 -6.42 -2.92
CA LEU A 96 9.50 -6.64 -1.80
C LEU A 96 8.79 -6.57 -0.44
N GLY A 97 7.83 -5.66 -0.29
CA GLY A 97 7.04 -5.51 0.93
C GLY A 97 6.22 -6.76 1.24
N LEU A 98 5.50 -7.30 0.24
CA LEU A 98 4.73 -8.54 0.38
C LEU A 98 5.62 -9.78 0.57
N GLU A 99 6.74 -9.89 -0.15
CA GLU A 99 7.71 -10.96 0.06
C GLU A 99 8.24 -10.95 1.50
N THR A 100 8.64 -9.77 1.99
CA THR A 100 9.16 -9.59 3.35
C THR A 100 8.12 -9.98 4.40
N ALA A 101 6.88 -9.50 4.25
CA ALA A 101 5.78 -9.85 5.16
C ALA A 101 5.48 -11.36 5.16
N SER A 102 5.53 -12.00 4.00
CA SER A 102 5.30 -13.45 3.86
C SER A 102 6.38 -14.25 4.58
N ARG A 103 7.66 -13.93 4.35
CA ARG A 103 8.80 -14.53 5.06
C ARG A 103 8.70 -14.30 6.56
N LYS A 104 8.30 -13.10 7.00
CA LYS A 104 8.09 -12.79 8.42
C LYS A 104 7.03 -13.70 9.04
N ALA A 105 5.89 -13.88 8.37
CA ALA A 105 4.82 -14.75 8.84
C ALA A 105 5.25 -16.22 8.94
N GLU A 106 6.03 -16.71 7.97
CA GLU A 106 6.61 -18.06 8.00
C GLU A 106 7.60 -18.25 9.16
N LEU A 107 8.49 -17.28 9.38
CA LEU A 107 9.46 -17.31 10.49
C LEU A 107 8.75 -17.39 11.85
N VAL A 108 7.69 -16.60 12.03
CA VAL A 108 6.88 -16.65 13.27
C VAL A 108 6.26 -18.03 13.45
N LYS A 109 5.70 -18.64 12.40
CA LYS A 109 5.12 -20.01 12.48
C LYS A 109 6.18 -21.05 12.86
N LEU A 110 7.35 -21.02 12.23
CA LEU A 110 8.44 -21.97 12.51
C LEU A 110 8.94 -21.87 13.95
N ALA A 111 9.07 -20.65 14.49
CA ALA A 111 9.48 -20.43 15.87
C ALA A 111 8.48 -20.97 16.90
N HIS A 112 7.19 -21.09 16.56
CA HIS A 112 6.15 -21.60 17.45
C HIS A 112 5.89 -23.11 17.30
N LEU A 113 6.43 -23.76 16.26
CA LEU A 113 6.31 -25.21 16.02
C LEU A 113 7.48 -26.02 16.60
N SER A 114 8.50 -25.36 17.14
CA SER A 114 9.75 -25.97 17.61
C SER A 114 9.78 -26.26 19.13
N GLY A 115 8.62 -26.25 19.80
CA GLY A 115 8.43 -26.68 21.20
C GLY A 115 7.46 -27.84 21.29
#